data_AF-A0A956ZAT7-F1
#
_entry.id   AF-A0A956ZAT7-F1
#
_cell.length_a   1.000
_cell.length_b   1.000
_cell.length_c   1.000
_cell.angle_alpha   90.00
_cell.angle_beta   90.00
_cell.angle_gamma   90.00
#
_symmetry.space_group_name_H-M   'P 1'
#
loop_
_entity.id
_entity.type
_entity.pdbx_description
1 polymer ?
#
loop_
_entity_poly.entity_id
_entity_poly.type
_entity_poly.pdbx_seq_one_letter_code
_entity_poly.pdbx_strand_id
1 'polypeptide(L)' 'MSKDIKFGLSAPMPGADMDGLLKFSVLADELGFDTVWYPDHVVFVSPTEAHEAWTIATAAAMKTN' A
#
# COMPACT_ATOMS: atom_id res chain seq x y z
N MET A 1 6.82 17.03 24.02
CA MET A 1 5.93 15.94 23.63
C MET A 1 6.79 14.82 23.08
N SER A 2 6.71 13.61 23.63
CA SER A 2 7.26 12.44 22.94
C SER A 2 6.61 12.36 21.56
N LYS A 3 7.38 12.11 20.50
CA LYS A 3 6.76 11.72 19.24
C LYS A 3 6.22 10.32 19.43
N ASP A 4 4.91 10.15 19.31
CA ASP A 4 4.31 8.82 19.33
C ASP A 4 4.88 8.00 18.16
N ILE A 5 5.33 6.78 18.46
CA ILE A 5 5.84 5.87 17.45
C ILE A 5 4.67 5.44 16.56
N LYS A 6 4.87 5.51 15.25
CA LYS A 6 3.90 5.16 14.21
C LYS A 6 4.29 3.83 13.57
N PHE A 7 3.33 2.95 13.32
CA PHE A 7 3.55 1.65 12.72
C PHE A 7 2.94 1.61 11.31
N GLY A 8 3.70 1.10 10.34
CA GLY A 8 3.26 1.02 8.95
C GLY A 8 3.56 -0.34 8.33
N LEU A 9 2.89 -0.62 7.20
CA LEU A 9 3.07 -1.84 6.42
C LEU A 9 3.52 -1.52 4.99
N SER A 10 4.35 -2.38 4.40
CA SER A 10 4.63 -2.35 2.97
C SER A 10 3.57 -3.17 2.24
N ALA A 11 2.96 -2.60 1.22
CA ALA A 11 2.04 -3.30 0.34
C ALA A 11 2.77 -4.47 -0.36
N PRO A 12 2.06 -5.58 -0.65
CA PRO A 12 2.61 -6.75 -1.33
C PRO A 12 2.81 -6.50 -2.84
N MET A 13 3.67 -5.53 -3.16
CA MET A 13 4.02 -5.13 -4.52
C MET A 13 5.54 -5.32 -4.72
N PRO A 14 5.96 -5.97 -5.83
CA PRO A 14 5.12 -6.50 -6.91
C PRO A 14 4.50 -7.86 -6.54
N GLY A 15 3.44 -8.26 -7.26
CA GLY A 15 2.85 -9.61 -7.15
C GLY A 15 1.37 -9.68 -6.77
N ALA A 16 0.85 -8.75 -5.97
CA ALA A 16 -0.60 -8.64 -5.76
C ALA A 16 -1.27 -7.85 -6.90
N ASP A 17 -2.48 -8.28 -7.26
CA ASP A 17 -3.34 -7.55 -8.20
C ASP A 17 -4.02 -6.34 -7.52
N MET A 18 -4.72 -5.53 -8.31
CA MET A 18 -5.42 -4.33 -7.84
C MET A 18 -6.35 -4.61 -6.64
N ASP A 19 -7.21 -5.63 -6.74
CA ASP A 19 -8.19 -5.94 -5.70
C ASP A 19 -7.51 -6.42 -4.41
N GLY A 20 -6.44 -7.22 -4.54
CA GLY A 20 -5.60 -7.64 -3.43
C GLY A 20 -4.92 -6.46 -2.73
N LEU A 21 -4.40 -5.50 -3.50
CA LEU A 21 -3.78 -4.28 -2.95
C LEU A 21 -4.79 -3.39 -2.22
N LEU A 22 -5.98 -3.18 -2.79
CA LEU A 22 -7.03 -2.39 -2.13
C LEU A 22 -7.53 -3.07 -0.85
N LYS A 23 -7.76 -4.38 -0.91
CA LYS A 23 -8.15 -5.17 0.26
C LYS A 23 -7.09 -5.10 1.37
N PHE A 24 -5.81 -5.18 1.01
CA PHE A 24 -4.71 -5.06 1.95
C PHE A 24 -4.74 -3.69 2.67
N SER A 25 -4.96 -2.61 1.93
CA SER A 25 -5.01 -1.26 2.49
C SER A 25 -6.15 -1.05 3.45
N VAL A 26 -7.35 -1.52 3.10
CA VAL A 26 -8.52 -1.47 3.98
C VAL A 26 -8.26 -2.27 5.27
N LEU A 27 -7.70 -3.48 5.15
CA LEU A 27 -7.35 -4.28 6.34
C LEU A 27 -6.28 -3.61 7.21
N ALA A 28 -5.28 -2.96 6.62
CA ALA A 28 -4.25 -2.25 7.37
C ALA A 28 -4.84 -1.08 8.18
N ASP A 29 -5.77 -0.33 7.57
CA ASP A 29 -6.52 0.75 8.23
C ASP A 29 -7.39 0.21 9.38
N GLU A 30 -8.18 -0.83 9.11
CA GLU A 30 -9.04 -1.49 10.13
C GLU A 30 -8.26 -2.07 11.31
N LEU A 31 -7.02 -2.51 11.08
CA LEU A 31 -6.11 -3.01 12.12
C LEU A 31 -5.37 -1.90 12.88
N GLY A 32 -5.56 -0.63 12.49
CA GLY A 32 -5.00 0.54 13.17
C GLY A 32 -3.53 0.85 12.82
N PHE A 33 -3.04 0.40 11.66
CA PHE A 33 -1.74 0.85 11.16
C PHE A 33 -1.84 2.31 10.69
N ASP A 34 -0.79 3.08 10.94
CA ASP A 34 -0.76 4.50 10.62
C ASP A 34 -0.48 4.77 9.13
N THR A 35 0.17 3.84 8.43
CA THR A 35 0.57 4.02 7.02
C THR A 35 0.64 2.70 6.25
N VAL A 36 0.34 2.78 4.94
CA VAL A 36 0.68 1.75 3.95
C VAL A 36 1.66 2.34 2.94
N TRP A 37 2.75 1.63 2.68
CA TRP A 37 3.82 2.04 1.77
C TRP A 37 3.74 1.24 0.47
N TYR A 38 3.72 1.93 -0.66
CA TYR A 38 3.71 1.34 -2.00
C TYR A 38 5.08 1.50 -2.64
N PRO A 39 5.87 0.41 -2.78
CA PRO A 39 7.19 0.50 -3.38
C PRO A 39 7.09 0.67 -4.90
N ASP A 40 7.49 1.83 -5.42
CA ASP A 40 7.42 2.09 -6.87
C ASP A 40 8.62 1.54 -7.64
N HIS A 41 8.42 1.19 -8.90
CA HIS A 41 9.38 0.45 -9.74
C HIS A 41 9.52 1.09 -11.12
N VAL A 42 10.35 2.13 -11.24
CA VAL A 42 10.57 2.84 -12.52
C VAL A 42 11.45 2.05 -13.51
N VAL A 43 12.42 1.28 -13.01
CA VAL A 43 13.39 0.52 -13.82
C VAL A 43 13.45 -0.97 -13.45
N PHE A 44 12.58 -1.41 -12.53
CA PHE A 44 12.51 -2.81 -12.12
C PHE A 44 11.44 -3.52 -12.95
N VAL A 45 11.86 -4.36 -13.89
CA VAL A 45 10.94 -5.20 -14.65
C VAL A 45 10.55 -6.37 -13.75
N SER A 46 9.42 -6.24 -13.07
CA SER A 46 8.87 -7.33 -12.29
C SER A 46 8.46 -8.49 -13.22
N PRO A 47 8.73 -9.76 -12.86
CA PRO A 47 8.19 -10.92 -13.57
C PRO A 47 6.68 -11.11 -13.31
N THR A 48 6.12 -10.39 -12.35
CA THR A 48 4.71 -10.39 -11.96
C THR A 48 4.10 -9.00 -12.13
N GLU A 49 2.78 -8.90 -11.99
CA GLU A 49 2.07 -7.62 -12.09
C GLU A 49 2.68 -6.57 -11.14
N ALA A 50 2.94 -5.39 -11.71
CA ALA A 50 3.52 -4.25 -11.03
C ALA A 50 2.74 -3.00 -11.45
N HIS A 51 1.91 -2.52 -10.54
CA HIS A 51 1.10 -1.33 -10.75
C HIS A 51 1.89 -0.07 -10.40
N GLU A 52 1.55 1.04 -11.05
CA GLU A 52 2.11 2.36 -10.73
C GLU A 52 1.61 2.82 -9.36
N ALA A 53 2.54 3.16 -8.46
CA ALA A 53 2.27 3.31 -7.04
C ALA A 53 1.28 4.44 -6.71
N TRP A 54 1.30 5.57 -7.42
CA TRP A 54 0.44 6.72 -7.11
C TRP A 54 -1.02 6.44 -7.46
N THR A 55 -1.25 5.72 -8.55
CA THR A 55 -2.59 5.31 -8.96
C THR A 55 -3.21 4.37 -7.93
N ILE A 56 -2.44 3.39 -7.43
CA ILE A 56 -2.88 2.48 -6.35
C ILE A 56 -3.13 3.25 -5.06
N ALA A 57 -2.19 4.11 -4.65
CA ALA A 57 -2.33 4.88 -3.41
C ALA A 57 -3.57 5.77 -3.43
N THR A 58 -3.87 6.39 -4.57
CA THR A 58 -5.08 7.20 -4.76
C THR A 58 -6.35 6.34 -4.64
N ALA A 59 -6.38 5.18 -5.29
CA ALA A 59 -7.51 4.27 -5.21
C ALA A 59 -7.72 3.72 -3.79
N ALA A 60 -6.65 3.40 -3.07
CA ALA A 60 -6.70 2.94 -1.69
C ALA A 60 -7.21 4.04 -0.74
N ALA A 61 -6.76 5.29 -0.94
CA ALA A 61 -7.23 6.44 -0.15
C ALA A 61 -8.74 6.68 -0.30
N MET A 62 -9.36 6.27 -1.41
CA MET A 62 -10.82 6.33 -1.60
C MET A 62 -11.60 5.23 -0.86
N LYS A 63 -10.89 4.29 -0.21
CA LYS A 63 -11.46 3.10 0.44
C LYS A 63 -11.13 2.99 1.93
N THR A 64 -10.15 3.76 2.42
CA THR A 64 -9.76 3.85 3.85
C THR A 64 -10.42 5.06 4.52
N ASN A 65 -10.45 5.08 5.85
CA ASN A 65 -11.14 6.11 6.65
C ASN A 65 -10.30 7.38 6.92
#